data_AF-A0A3D3JHE1-F1
#
_entry.id   AF-A0A3D3JHE1-F1
#
_cell.length_a   1.000
_cell.length_b   1.000
_cell.length_c   1.000
_cell.angle_alpha   90.00
_cell.angle_beta   90.00
_cell.angle_gamma   90.00
#
_symmetry.space_group_name_H-M   'P 1'
#
loop_
_entity.id
_entity.type
_entity.pdbx_description
1 polymer ?
#
loop_
_entity_poly.entity_id
_entity_poly.type
_entity_poly.pdbx_seq_one_letter_code
_entity_poly.pdbx_strand_id
1 'polypeptide(L)'
;MTSFVELYTELDHTTSSDQRRTILEQWSASHITTPTSQPTSSLSELEVDVLCGKNKRRVHRNHLIALARTACGLPDWLFDECLTQTSDVSELVSVLLPDGTDVLPQDLPSILTIVENLAALADEERDAALVRMWRSLHRNDRFVLTRLLSGSRRAVLRRADLFPPSQPEPTATAVEEYPLKAVILYVEVGYTPAESTYTVGLRSGESIVPLTRLSARTLSDSDHVVVNNIVKSSTRERFGPVRSIDATLVVDMVFTGLEPSSRRKSGLKVLGARLCGLSPTSTLHDVATIEELQSMWNDVLSQQRSSDVVPSERTLPEHP
;
A
#
# COMPACT_ATOMS: atom_id res chain seq x y z
N MET A 1 13.23 -28.15 2.62
CA MET A 1 12.12 -27.70 1.75
C MET A 1 11.38 -26.66 2.55
N THR A 2 11.15 -25.48 1.97
CA THR A 2 10.54 -24.34 2.67
C THR A 2 9.01 -24.54 2.75
N SER A 3 8.41 -24.42 3.93
CA SER A 3 6.97 -24.67 4.10
C SER A 3 6.11 -23.52 3.54
N PHE A 4 4.84 -23.78 3.24
CA PHE A 4 3.87 -22.73 2.89
C PHE A 4 3.71 -21.71 4.03
N VAL A 5 3.83 -22.14 5.29
CA VAL A 5 3.77 -21.28 6.47
C VAL A 5 4.93 -20.27 6.48
N GLU A 6 6.14 -20.73 6.16
CA GLU A 6 7.32 -19.88 6.03
C GLU A 6 7.12 -18.85 4.90
N LEU A 7 6.70 -19.29 3.71
CA LEU A 7 6.40 -18.40 2.59
C LEU A 7 5.36 -17.33 2.97
N TYR A 8 4.24 -17.73 3.58
CA TYR A 8 3.17 -16.81 3.97
C TYR A 8 3.70 -15.76 4.96
N THR A 9 4.50 -16.19 5.92
CA THR A 9 5.01 -15.33 6.99
C THR A 9 6.04 -14.33 6.46
N GLU A 10 6.97 -14.78 5.60
CA GLU A 10 7.95 -13.88 4.96
C GLU A 10 7.29 -12.81 4.09
N LEU A 11 6.23 -13.18 3.36
CA LEU A 11 5.44 -12.25 2.56
C LEU A 11 4.65 -11.27 3.43
N ASP A 12 4.07 -11.70 4.56
CA ASP A 12 3.31 -10.84 5.48
C ASP A 12 4.18 -9.77 6.15
N HIS A 13 5.44 -10.09 6.44
CA HIS A 13 6.42 -9.16 7.03
C HIS A 13 6.97 -8.13 6.03
N THR A 14 6.72 -8.30 4.74
CA THR A 14 7.28 -7.45 3.69
C THR A 14 6.26 -6.46 3.15
N THR A 15 6.62 -5.18 3.06
CA THR A 15 5.81 -4.15 2.38
C THR A 15 6.26 -3.85 0.95
N SER A 16 7.53 -4.15 0.61
CA SER A 16 8.14 -3.90 -0.69
C SER A 16 7.75 -4.94 -1.75
N SER A 17 7.32 -4.50 -2.93
CA SER A 17 7.02 -5.39 -4.06
C SER A 17 8.26 -6.12 -4.57
N ASP A 18 9.41 -5.45 -4.61
CA ASP A 18 10.64 -6.06 -5.11
C ASP A 18 11.12 -7.18 -4.17
N GLN A 19 11.00 -6.96 -2.86
CA GLN A 19 11.34 -7.98 -1.87
C GLN A 19 10.37 -9.17 -1.90
N ARG A 20 9.06 -8.96 -2.15
CA ARG A 20 8.12 -10.07 -2.37
C ARG A 20 8.52 -10.93 -3.57
N ARG A 21 8.99 -10.31 -4.65
CA ARG A 21 9.50 -11.05 -5.82
C ARG A 21 10.72 -11.88 -5.48
N THR A 22 11.67 -11.30 -4.75
CA THR A 22 12.86 -12.06 -4.29
C THR A 22 12.48 -13.26 -3.43
N ILE A 23 11.51 -13.11 -2.51
CA ILE A 23 10.99 -14.22 -1.70
C ILE A 23 10.37 -15.31 -2.60
N LEU A 24 9.57 -14.93 -3.59
CA LEU A 24 8.95 -15.87 -4.53
C LEU A 24 9.98 -16.60 -5.41
N GLU A 25 11.00 -15.89 -5.89
CA GLU A 25 12.11 -16.47 -6.65
C GLU A 25 12.86 -17.51 -5.80
N GLN A 26 13.22 -17.18 -4.57
CA GLN A 26 13.88 -18.09 -3.63
C GLN A 26 13.01 -19.32 -3.31
N TRP A 27 11.72 -19.10 -3.05
CA TRP A 27 10.78 -20.18 -2.80
C TRP A 27 10.67 -21.12 -4.01
N SER A 28 10.56 -20.56 -5.23
CA SER A 28 10.49 -21.35 -6.45
C SER A 28 11.76 -22.15 -6.72
N ALA A 29 12.94 -21.58 -6.48
CA ALA A 29 14.21 -22.28 -6.61
C ALA A 29 14.32 -23.48 -5.65
N SER A 30 13.65 -23.42 -4.50
CA SER A 30 13.61 -24.53 -3.53
C SER A 30 12.59 -25.63 -3.86
N HIS A 31 11.68 -25.40 -4.82
CA HIS A 31 10.59 -26.32 -5.19
C HIS A 31 10.59 -26.76 -6.66
N ILE A 32 11.43 -26.15 -7.52
CA ILE A 32 11.55 -26.49 -8.94
C ILE A 32 12.73 -27.43 -9.18
N THR A 33 12.47 -28.56 -9.85
CA THR A 33 13.50 -29.50 -10.34
C THR A 33 13.83 -29.29 -11.83
N THR A 34 13.11 -28.42 -12.56
CA THR A 34 13.30 -28.23 -14.02
C THR A 34 13.18 -26.75 -14.43
N PRO A 35 14.19 -26.15 -15.07
CA PRO A 35 14.13 -24.76 -15.50
C PRO A 35 13.18 -24.63 -16.70
N THR A 36 12.07 -23.90 -16.53
CA THR A 36 11.13 -23.56 -17.62
C THR A 36 11.16 -22.05 -17.85
N SER A 37 11.16 -21.64 -19.12
CA SER A 37 11.37 -20.28 -19.60
C SER A 37 10.20 -19.30 -19.40
N GLN A 38 9.27 -19.59 -18.49
CA GLN A 38 8.19 -18.67 -18.10
C GLN A 38 8.29 -18.38 -16.60
N PRO A 39 8.25 -17.10 -16.16
CA PRO A 39 8.14 -16.76 -14.75
C PRO A 39 6.67 -16.91 -14.37
N THR A 40 6.20 -18.15 -14.28
CA THR A 40 4.96 -18.46 -13.58
C THR A 40 5.40 -19.16 -12.32
N SER A 41 5.33 -18.46 -11.20
CA SER A 41 5.57 -18.98 -9.85
C SER A 41 5.19 -20.45 -9.74
N SER A 42 6.01 -21.28 -9.09
CA SER A 42 5.70 -22.68 -8.74
C SER A 42 4.46 -22.85 -7.83
N LEU A 43 3.75 -21.75 -7.56
CA LEU A 43 2.51 -21.68 -6.81
C LEU A 43 1.33 -22.09 -7.70
N SER A 44 0.45 -22.91 -7.14
CA SER A 44 -0.87 -23.19 -7.69
C SER A 44 -1.79 -21.96 -7.62
N GLU A 45 -2.84 -21.91 -8.44
CA GLU A 45 -3.85 -20.83 -8.39
C GLU A 45 -4.51 -20.72 -7.00
N LEU A 46 -4.65 -21.85 -6.30
CA LEU A 46 -5.20 -21.88 -4.94
C LEU A 46 -4.28 -21.16 -3.95
N GLU A 47 -2.97 -21.39 -4.03
CA GLU A 47 -1.98 -20.68 -3.19
C GLU A 47 -1.97 -19.19 -3.49
N VAL A 48 -1.99 -18.82 -4.77
CA VAL A 48 -2.11 -17.42 -5.20
C VAL A 48 -3.35 -16.77 -4.62
N ASP A 49 -4.50 -17.42 -4.70
CA ASP A 49 -5.75 -16.89 -4.19
C ASP A 49 -5.73 -16.71 -2.66
N VAL A 50 -5.18 -17.67 -1.92
CA VAL A 50 -5.01 -17.56 -0.46
C VAL A 50 -4.07 -16.41 -0.11
N LEU A 51 -2.93 -16.28 -0.78
CA LEU A 51 -1.94 -15.21 -0.55
C LEU A 51 -2.49 -13.83 -0.94
N CYS A 52 -3.36 -13.75 -1.95
CA CYS A 52 -4.09 -12.54 -2.34
C CYS A 52 -5.30 -12.23 -1.43
N GLY A 53 -5.51 -12.99 -0.34
CA GLY A 53 -6.57 -12.73 0.63
C GLY A 53 -7.95 -13.22 0.20
N LYS A 54 -8.07 -14.09 -0.80
CA LYS A 54 -9.35 -14.72 -1.19
C LYS A 54 -9.67 -15.93 -0.32
N ASN A 55 -9.74 -15.71 0.99
CA ASN A 55 -10.04 -16.76 1.96
C ASN A 55 -11.53 -16.78 2.30
N LYS A 56 -12.16 -17.96 2.24
CA LYS A 56 -13.53 -18.14 2.74
C LYS A 56 -13.48 -18.30 4.27
N ARG A 57 -14.15 -17.39 4.98
CA ARG A 57 -14.30 -17.46 6.44
C ARG A 57 -14.98 -18.76 6.86
N ARG A 58 -14.38 -19.47 7.83
CA ARG A 58 -14.92 -20.69 8.43
C ARG A 58 -15.43 -20.45 9.85
N VAL A 59 -14.75 -19.61 10.62
CA VAL A 59 -15.13 -19.26 12.00
C VAL A 59 -15.23 -17.74 12.15
N HIS A 60 -16.24 -17.26 12.87
CA HIS A 60 -16.44 -15.83 13.07
C HIS A 60 -15.35 -15.22 13.97
N ARG A 61 -14.87 -14.02 13.65
CA ARG A 61 -13.81 -13.32 14.41
C ARG A 61 -14.11 -13.23 15.90
N ASN A 62 -15.32 -12.82 16.27
CA ASN A 62 -15.68 -12.64 17.68
C ASN A 62 -15.66 -13.97 18.46
N HIS A 63 -15.94 -15.10 17.80
CA HIS A 63 -15.85 -16.42 18.40
C HIS A 63 -14.40 -16.80 18.67
N LEU A 64 -13.50 -16.58 17.70
CA LEU A 64 -12.07 -16.79 17.88
C LEU A 64 -11.49 -15.93 19.01
N ILE A 65 -11.94 -14.69 19.16
CA ILE A 65 -11.54 -13.80 20.26
C ILE A 65 -12.02 -14.33 21.60
N ALA A 66 -13.27 -14.79 21.69
CA ALA A 66 -13.81 -15.36 22.92
C ALA A 66 -13.03 -16.62 23.34
N LEU A 67 -12.67 -17.48 22.38
CA LEU A 67 -11.82 -18.64 22.64
C LEU A 67 -10.41 -18.25 23.07
N ALA A 68 -9.79 -17.28 22.40
CA ALA A 68 -8.45 -16.80 22.73
C ALA A 68 -8.39 -16.21 24.14
N ARG A 69 -9.41 -15.44 24.54
CA ARG A 69 -9.56 -14.88 25.89
C ARG A 69 -9.52 -15.96 26.95
N THR A 70 -10.35 -16.99 26.79
CA THR A 70 -10.38 -18.13 27.73
C THR A 70 -9.07 -18.93 27.69
N ALA A 71 -8.47 -19.10 26.50
CA ALA A 71 -7.31 -19.95 26.32
C ALA A 71 -6.00 -19.36 26.89
N CYS A 72 -5.84 -18.04 26.87
CA CYS A 72 -4.62 -17.36 27.34
C CYS A 72 -4.55 -17.19 28.87
N GLY A 73 -5.69 -17.24 29.56
CA GLY A 73 -5.75 -17.10 31.02
C GLY A 73 -5.35 -15.73 31.55
N LEU A 74 -5.34 -14.70 30.70
CA LEU A 74 -5.06 -13.31 31.09
C LEU A 74 -6.30 -12.65 31.72
N PRO A 75 -6.13 -11.67 32.63
CA PRO A 75 -7.22 -10.83 33.08
C PRO A 75 -7.89 -10.08 31.91
N ASP A 76 -9.22 -9.87 31.99
CA ASP A 76 -10.00 -9.28 30.89
C ASP A 76 -9.47 -7.94 30.40
N TRP A 77 -9.10 -7.06 31.34
CA TRP A 77 -8.59 -5.72 31.01
C TRP A 77 -7.28 -5.77 30.21
N LEU A 78 -6.40 -6.75 30.50
CA LEU A 78 -5.12 -6.88 29.81
C LEU A 78 -5.33 -7.48 28.42
N PHE A 79 -6.24 -8.45 28.31
CA PHE A 79 -6.62 -9.00 27.03
C PHE A 79 -7.24 -7.94 26.10
N ASP A 80 -8.10 -7.07 26.65
CA ASP A 80 -8.73 -5.96 25.90
C ASP A 80 -7.69 -4.95 25.37
N GLU A 81 -6.66 -4.65 26.17
CA GLU A 81 -5.55 -3.81 25.74
C GLU A 81 -4.78 -4.48 24.59
N CYS A 82 -4.42 -5.76 24.72
CA CYS A 82 -3.76 -6.50 23.64
C CYS A 82 -4.61 -6.56 22.36
N LEU A 83 -5.92 -6.76 22.49
CA LEU A 83 -6.85 -6.78 21.36
C LEU A 83 -6.90 -5.42 20.63
N THR A 84 -6.75 -4.32 21.36
CA THR A 84 -6.74 -2.96 20.79
C THR A 84 -5.45 -2.67 20.03
N GLN A 85 -4.31 -3.20 20.49
CA GLN A 85 -3.00 -3.03 19.84
C GLN A 85 -2.83 -3.95 18.62
N THR A 86 -3.56 -5.06 18.56
CA THR A 86 -3.35 -6.08 17.54
C THR A 86 -4.24 -5.86 16.32
N SER A 87 -3.66 -5.98 15.13
CA SER A 87 -4.36 -5.73 13.86
C SER A 87 -5.33 -6.85 13.47
N ASP A 88 -5.09 -8.08 13.93
CA ASP A 88 -5.85 -9.26 13.55
C ASP A 88 -5.89 -10.33 14.65
N VAL A 89 -6.95 -11.15 14.69
CA VAL A 89 -7.08 -12.22 15.70
C VAL A 89 -5.99 -13.28 15.56
N SER A 90 -5.46 -13.50 14.35
CA SER A 90 -4.36 -14.43 14.14
C SER A 90 -3.06 -13.97 14.78
N GLU A 91 -2.77 -12.67 14.72
CA GLU A 91 -1.61 -12.06 15.38
C GLU A 91 -1.79 -12.10 16.91
N LEU A 92 -3.02 -11.88 17.39
CA LEU A 92 -3.34 -11.91 18.81
C LEU A 92 -3.09 -13.31 19.38
N VAL A 93 -3.65 -14.32 18.72
CA VAL A 93 -3.51 -15.72 19.11
C VAL A 93 -2.07 -16.21 18.96
N SER A 94 -1.34 -15.76 17.94
CA SER A 94 0.06 -16.15 17.75
C SER A 94 0.97 -15.58 18.84
N VAL A 95 0.67 -14.40 19.39
CA VAL A 95 1.48 -13.76 20.43
C VAL A 95 1.08 -14.18 21.84
N LEU A 96 -0.22 -14.25 22.14
CA LEU A 96 -0.70 -14.41 23.52
C LEU A 96 -0.67 -15.85 24.03
N LEU A 97 -0.71 -16.84 23.14
CA LEU A 97 -0.65 -18.24 23.54
C LEU A 97 0.80 -18.73 23.54
N PRO A 98 1.18 -19.63 24.47
CA PRO A 98 2.53 -20.17 24.54
C PRO A 98 2.88 -20.90 23.25
N ASP A 99 4.17 -20.86 22.89
CA ASP A 99 4.66 -21.58 21.72
C ASP A 99 4.72 -23.08 21.99
N GLY A 100 4.07 -23.83 21.11
CA GLY A 100 4.20 -25.28 21.05
C GLY A 100 5.27 -25.71 20.04
N THR A 101 5.45 -27.02 19.92
CA THR A 101 6.49 -27.63 19.09
C THR A 101 5.97 -28.22 17.78
N ASP A 102 4.65 -28.38 17.65
CA ASP A 102 4.05 -28.96 16.47
C ASP A 102 4.09 -27.97 15.32
N VAL A 103 4.20 -28.50 14.11
CA VAL A 103 4.16 -27.73 12.86
C VAL A 103 3.03 -28.24 11.99
N LEU A 104 2.48 -27.36 11.18
CA LEU A 104 1.50 -27.74 10.16
C LEU A 104 2.18 -28.54 9.04
N PRO A 105 1.38 -29.26 8.22
CA PRO A 105 1.85 -29.79 6.96
C PRO A 105 2.52 -28.73 6.09
N GLN A 106 3.47 -29.16 5.26
CA GLN A 106 4.29 -28.26 4.45
C GLN A 106 3.49 -27.55 3.34
N ASP A 107 2.46 -28.21 2.80
CA ASP A 107 1.68 -27.74 1.66
C ASP A 107 0.30 -27.17 2.05
N LEU A 108 -0.17 -26.17 1.30
CA LEU A 108 -1.47 -25.54 1.53
C LEU A 108 -2.66 -26.51 1.46
N PRO A 109 -2.79 -27.44 0.48
CA PRO A 109 -3.92 -28.37 0.43
C PRO A 109 -4.11 -29.20 1.70
N SER A 110 -3.02 -29.70 2.29
CA SER A 110 -3.05 -30.43 3.55
C SER A 110 -3.48 -29.53 4.72
N ILE A 111 -3.02 -28.28 4.76
CA ILE A 111 -3.47 -27.29 5.76
C ILE A 111 -4.98 -26.99 5.60
N LEU A 112 -5.46 -26.80 4.37
CA LEU A 112 -6.87 -26.53 4.11
C LEU A 112 -7.77 -27.70 4.50
N THR A 113 -7.29 -28.93 4.33
CA THR A 113 -7.99 -30.13 4.84
C THR A 113 -8.19 -30.05 6.36
N ILE A 114 -7.17 -29.63 7.11
CA ILE A 114 -7.27 -29.43 8.56
C ILE A 114 -8.29 -28.33 8.88
N VAL A 115 -8.25 -27.20 8.16
CA VAL A 115 -9.19 -26.07 8.33
C VAL A 115 -10.64 -26.52 8.08
N GLU A 116 -10.86 -27.34 7.06
CA GLU A 116 -12.19 -27.84 6.69
C GLU A 116 -12.72 -28.87 7.69
N ASN A 117 -11.86 -29.78 8.14
CA ASN A 117 -12.20 -30.74 9.17
C ASN A 117 -12.57 -30.06 10.49
N LEU A 118 -11.80 -29.05 10.92
CA LEU A 118 -12.16 -28.24 12.10
C LEU A 118 -13.50 -27.52 11.91
N ALA A 119 -13.73 -26.93 10.73
CA ALA A 119 -14.97 -26.20 10.44
C ALA A 119 -16.21 -27.09 10.39
N ALA A 120 -16.04 -28.39 10.15
CA ALA A 120 -17.13 -29.38 10.08
C ALA A 120 -17.53 -29.97 11.44
N LEU A 121 -16.73 -29.78 12.48
CA LEU A 121 -17.05 -30.24 13.85
C LEU A 121 -18.20 -29.44 14.47
N ALA A 122 -18.91 -30.08 15.41
CA ALA A 122 -19.87 -29.39 16.27
C ALA A 122 -19.17 -28.32 17.12
N ASP A 123 -19.90 -27.29 17.56
CA ASP A 123 -19.30 -26.09 18.15
C ASP A 123 -18.40 -26.40 19.36
N GLU A 124 -18.85 -27.22 20.33
CA GLU A 124 -18.05 -27.58 21.51
C GLU A 124 -16.80 -28.40 21.17
N GLU A 125 -16.94 -29.36 20.25
CA GLU A 125 -15.82 -30.22 19.82
C GLU A 125 -14.80 -29.42 19.02
N ARG A 126 -15.26 -28.52 18.15
CA ARG A 126 -14.44 -27.61 17.37
C ARG A 126 -13.62 -26.71 18.28
N ASP A 127 -14.27 -26.12 19.28
CA ASP A 127 -13.64 -25.16 20.19
C ASP A 127 -12.54 -25.84 21.02
N ALA A 128 -12.81 -27.04 21.55
CA ALA A 128 -11.82 -27.85 22.24
C ALA A 128 -10.65 -28.27 21.32
N ALA A 129 -10.94 -28.67 20.08
CA ALA A 129 -9.92 -29.04 19.10
C ALA A 129 -9.05 -27.86 18.68
N LEU A 130 -9.65 -26.70 18.44
CA LEU A 130 -8.95 -25.48 18.04
C LEU A 130 -8.01 -24.98 19.14
N VAL A 131 -8.48 -24.91 20.39
CA VAL A 131 -7.64 -24.49 21.53
C VAL A 131 -6.48 -25.47 21.75
N ARG A 132 -6.73 -26.79 21.60
CA ARG A 132 -5.68 -27.81 21.67
C ARG A 132 -4.62 -27.59 20.60
N MET A 133 -5.02 -27.37 19.35
CA MET A 133 -4.10 -27.11 18.25
C MET A 133 -3.31 -25.81 18.45
N TRP A 134 -3.95 -24.73 18.86
CA TRP A 134 -3.24 -23.47 19.13
C TRP A 134 -2.13 -23.63 20.18
N ARG A 135 -2.37 -24.41 21.23
CA ARG A 135 -1.37 -24.64 22.28
C ARG A 135 -0.24 -25.57 21.86
N SER A 136 -0.48 -26.44 20.87
CA SER A 136 0.55 -27.39 20.42
C SER A 136 1.37 -26.86 19.25
N LEU A 137 0.80 -25.97 18.43
CA LEU A 137 1.47 -25.40 17.26
C LEU A 137 2.52 -24.35 17.62
N HIS A 138 3.57 -24.29 16.80
CA HIS A 138 4.52 -23.20 16.77
C HIS A 138 3.86 -21.87 16.33
N ARG A 139 4.48 -20.74 16.67
CA ARG A 139 3.92 -19.39 16.51
C ARG A 139 3.37 -19.08 15.12
N ASN A 140 4.17 -19.35 14.09
CA ASN A 140 3.83 -19.03 12.69
C ASN A 140 2.72 -19.95 12.15
N ASP A 141 2.76 -21.23 12.51
CA ASP A 141 1.74 -22.22 12.17
C ASP A 141 0.39 -21.86 12.78
N ARG A 142 0.39 -21.50 14.07
CA ARG A 142 -0.78 -20.97 14.78
C ARG A 142 -1.33 -19.72 14.11
N PHE A 143 -0.46 -18.80 13.69
CA PHE A 143 -0.85 -17.61 12.95
C PHE A 143 -1.57 -17.96 11.64
N VAL A 144 -0.95 -18.79 10.79
CA VAL A 144 -1.50 -19.16 9.48
C VAL A 144 -2.81 -19.95 9.61
N LEU A 145 -2.88 -20.93 10.52
CA LEU A 145 -4.12 -21.68 10.78
C LEU A 145 -5.27 -20.74 11.16
N THR A 146 -5.02 -19.85 12.10
CA THR A 146 -6.04 -18.90 12.59
C THR A 146 -6.47 -17.94 11.49
N ARG A 147 -5.54 -17.55 10.61
CA ARG A 147 -5.78 -16.65 9.47
C ARG A 147 -6.71 -17.29 8.44
N LEU A 148 -6.49 -18.56 8.13
CA LEU A 148 -7.33 -19.32 7.21
C LEU A 148 -8.74 -19.56 7.79
N LEU A 149 -8.84 -19.86 9.09
CA LEU A 149 -10.12 -20.03 9.78
C LEU A 149 -10.92 -18.73 9.84
N SER A 150 -10.29 -17.61 10.19
CA SER A 150 -10.93 -16.30 10.30
C SER A 150 -11.36 -15.73 8.94
N GLY A 151 -10.80 -16.24 7.84
CA GLY A 151 -11.05 -15.75 6.49
C GLY A 151 -10.55 -14.33 6.29
N SER A 152 -9.42 -13.98 6.91
CA SER A 152 -8.81 -12.66 6.74
C SER A 152 -8.59 -12.37 5.26
N ARG A 153 -9.09 -11.21 4.82
CA ARG A 153 -8.97 -10.72 3.44
C ARG A 153 -7.72 -9.87 3.21
N ARG A 154 -6.85 -9.77 4.21
CA ARG A 154 -5.57 -9.05 4.07
C ARG A 154 -4.68 -9.85 3.13
N ALA A 155 -4.44 -9.28 1.96
CA ALA A 155 -3.53 -9.83 0.97
C ALA A 155 -2.07 -9.64 1.43
N VAL A 156 -1.31 -10.73 1.45
CA VAL A 156 0.15 -10.71 1.66
C VAL A 156 0.90 -10.62 0.32
N LEU A 157 0.21 -10.92 -0.77
CA LEU A 157 0.70 -10.86 -2.13
C LEU A 157 -0.28 -10.09 -3.03
N ARG A 158 0.23 -9.19 -3.87
CA ARG A 158 -0.55 -8.63 -4.98
C ARG A 158 -0.32 -9.48 -6.21
N ARG A 159 -1.36 -9.70 -7.03
CA ARG A 159 -1.18 -10.42 -8.30
C ARG A 159 -0.13 -9.78 -9.22
N ALA A 160 0.03 -8.46 -9.17
CA ALA A 160 1.08 -7.75 -9.90
C ALA A 160 2.51 -8.09 -9.43
N ASP A 161 2.68 -8.64 -8.22
CA ASP A 161 3.97 -9.09 -7.69
C ASP A 161 4.37 -10.47 -8.26
N LEU A 162 3.45 -11.24 -8.85
CA LEU A 162 3.75 -12.53 -9.50
C LEU A 162 4.42 -12.37 -10.86
N PHE A 163 4.24 -11.20 -11.47
CA PHE A 163 4.86 -10.89 -12.73
C PHE A 163 6.14 -10.09 -12.45
N PRO A 164 7.22 -10.31 -13.23
CA PRO A 164 8.29 -9.34 -13.26
C PRO A 164 7.67 -7.97 -13.53
N PRO A 165 8.22 -6.87 -12.98
CA PRO A 165 7.81 -5.55 -13.45
C PRO A 165 7.84 -5.62 -14.97
N SER A 166 6.75 -5.19 -15.64
CA SER A 166 6.74 -5.09 -17.09
C SER A 166 8.10 -4.54 -17.45
N GLN A 167 8.90 -5.28 -18.24
CA GLN A 167 10.08 -4.67 -18.84
C GLN A 167 9.58 -3.32 -19.36
N PRO A 168 10.26 -2.20 -19.08
CA PRO A 168 9.84 -0.96 -19.69
C PRO A 168 9.72 -1.27 -21.17
N GLU A 169 8.48 -1.29 -21.67
CA GLU A 169 8.19 -1.33 -23.09
C GLU A 169 9.17 -0.32 -23.70
N PRO A 170 9.89 -0.65 -24.78
CA PRO A 170 10.71 0.34 -25.43
C PRO A 170 9.77 1.48 -25.86
N THR A 171 9.83 2.57 -25.08
CA THR A 171 8.92 3.72 -25.08
C THR A 171 7.56 3.46 -24.42
N ALA A 172 7.51 3.56 -23.08
CA ALA A 172 6.42 4.35 -22.51
C ALA A 172 6.44 5.67 -23.30
N THR A 173 5.39 5.98 -24.05
CA THR A 173 5.22 7.35 -24.55
C THR A 173 5.47 8.23 -23.36
N ALA A 174 6.55 9.02 -23.39
CA ALA A 174 6.97 9.81 -22.24
C ALA A 174 5.73 10.61 -21.82
N VAL A 175 5.15 10.26 -20.66
CA VAL A 175 3.98 10.96 -20.18
C VAL A 175 4.49 12.35 -19.88
N GLU A 176 4.03 13.32 -20.66
CA GLU A 176 4.52 14.68 -20.56
C GLU A 176 4.28 15.19 -19.14
N GLU A 177 5.36 15.57 -18.48
CA GLU A 177 5.34 16.11 -17.13
C GLU A 177 5.37 17.64 -17.21
N TYR A 178 4.41 18.28 -16.56
CA TYR A 178 4.32 19.74 -16.52
C TYR A 178 4.92 20.23 -15.19
N PRO A 179 6.00 21.03 -15.24
CA PRO A 179 6.64 21.56 -14.04
C PRO A 179 5.78 22.65 -13.38
N LEU A 180 5.85 22.72 -12.06
CA LEU A 180 5.08 23.65 -11.25
C LEU A 180 5.84 23.99 -9.96
N LYS A 181 5.95 25.28 -9.64
CA LYS A 181 6.43 25.74 -8.33
C LYS A 181 5.27 25.92 -7.38
N ALA A 182 5.35 25.26 -6.22
CA ALA A 182 4.34 25.32 -5.18
C ALA A 182 4.98 25.63 -3.82
N VAL A 183 4.19 26.01 -2.82
CA VAL A 183 4.69 26.25 -1.46
C VAL A 183 4.08 25.25 -0.48
N ILE A 184 4.87 24.77 0.47
CA ILE A 184 4.38 23.88 1.52
C ILE A 184 3.56 24.68 2.54
N LEU A 185 2.35 24.20 2.81
CA LEU A 185 1.42 24.79 3.79
C LEU A 185 1.31 23.94 5.06
N TYR A 186 1.29 22.62 4.88
CA TYR A 186 1.16 21.67 5.97
C TYR A 186 2.12 20.51 5.80
N VAL A 187 2.68 20.05 6.92
CA VAL A 187 3.54 18.88 6.99
C VAL A 187 2.92 17.87 7.94
N GLU A 188 2.62 16.68 7.43
CA GLU A 188 2.26 15.50 8.22
C GLU A 188 3.54 14.69 8.43
N VAL A 189 4.01 14.65 9.67
CA VAL A 189 5.28 14.00 10.02
C VAL A 189 5.09 12.48 10.03
N GLY A 190 5.87 11.79 9.20
CA GLY A 190 5.94 10.32 9.16
C GLY A 190 6.85 9.73 10.24
N TYR A 191 6.91 8.41 10.36
CA TYR A 191 7.83 7.74 11.28
C TYR A 191 9.30 8.00 10.89
N THR A 192 9.55 8.05 9.59
CA THR A 192 10.80 8.54 9.00
C THR A 192 10.57 9.82 8.19
N PRO A 193 11.61 10.65 7.94
CA PRO A 193 11.47 11.85 7.10
C PRO A 193 10.90 11.55 5.70
N ALA A 194 11.30 10.44 5.08
CA ALA A 194 10.82 10.01 3.76
C ALA A 194 9.35 9.58 3.75
N GLU A 195 8.80 9.17 4.89
CA GLU A 195 7.38 8.83 5.05
C GLU A 195 6.49 10.05 5.32
N SER A 196 7.07 11.24 5.50
CA SER A 196 6.29 12.45 5.68
C SER A 196 5.51 12.81 4.42
N THR A 197 4.39 13.52 4.59
CA THR A 197 3.62 14.05 3.47
C THR A 197 3.41 15.54 3.61
N TYR A 198 3.45 16.24 2.47
CA TYR A 198 3.35 17.70 2.42
C TYR A 198 2.11 18.10 1.66
N THR A 199 1.30 18.95 2.26
CA THR A 199 0.23 19.63 1.53
C THR A 199 0.82 20.91 0.94
N VAL A 200 0.89 20.95 -0.38
CA VAL A 200 1.36 22.10 -1.13
C VAL A 200 0.20 22.97 -1.59
N GLY A 201 0.44 24.27 -1.73
CA GLY A 201 -0.52 25.25 -2.18
C GLY A 201 0.03 26.16 -3.26
N LEU A 202 -0.91 26.83 -3.94
CA LEU A 202 -0.65 27.84 -4.96
C LEU A 202 -1.31 29.16 -4.56
N ARG A 203 -0.87 30.25 -5.18
CA ARG A 203 -1.49 31.56 -4.98
C ARG A 203 -2.87 31.60 -5.65
N SER A 204 -3.84 32.26 -5.03
CA SER A 204 -5.11 32.65 -5.65
C SER A 204 -5.54 33.98 -5.03
N GLY A 205 -5.48 35.03 -5.85
CA GLY A 205 -5.53 36.41 -5.38
C GLY A 205 -4.44 36.70 -4.33
N GLU A 206 -4.83 37.27 -3.20
CA GLU A 206 -3.94 37.58 -2.07
C GLU A 206 -3.73 36.38 -1.11
N SER A 207 -4.34 35.23 -1.40
CA SER A 207 -4.32 34.05 -0.54
C SER A 207 -3.51 32.90 -1.13
N ILE A 208 -3.17 31.92 -0.30
CA ILE A 208 -2.58 30.65 -0.75
C ILE A 208 -3.58 29.54 -0.45
N VAL A 209 -3.96 28.80 -1.48
CA VAL A 209 -4.95 27.72 -1.39
C VAL A 209 -4.28 26.35 -1.52
N PRO A 210 -4.66 25.35 -0.71
CA PRO A 210 -4.14 23.99 -0.85
C PRO A 210 -4.49 23.39 -2.22
N LEU A 211 -3.49 22.81 -2.88
CA LEU A 211 -3.62 22.17 -4.18
C LEU A 211 -3.69 20.64 -4.04
N THR A 212 -2.62 20.03 -3.53
CA THR A 212 -2.50 18.57 -3.42
C THR A 212 -1.55 18.16 -2.29
N ARG A 213 -1.55 16.87 -1.97
CA ARG A 213 -0.64 16.26 -1.02
C ARG A 213 0.42 15.46 -1.78
N LEU A 214 1.68 15.62 -1.40
CA LEU A 214 2.84 14.96 -2.00
C LEU A 214 3.57 14.13 -0.94
N SER A 215 4.12 12.99 -1.36
CA SER A 215 5.04 12.21 -0.53
C SER A 215 6.42 12.87 -0.53
N ALA A 216 7.08 12.86 0.62
CA ALA A 216 8.45 13.34 0.77
C ALA A 216 9.51 12.35 0.28
N ARG A 217 9.12 11.14 -0.15
CA ARG A 217 10.04 10.03 -0.49
C ARG A 217 11.01 10.34 -1.62
N THR A 218 10.71 11.32 -2.47
CA THR A 218 11.56 11.72 -3.59
C THR A 218 12.60 12.76 -3.22
N LEU A 219 12.57 13.28 -1.99
CA LEU A 219 13.56 14.24 -1.50
C LEU A 219 14.87 13.56 -1.13
N SER A 220 15.95 14.32 -1.22
CA SER A 220 17.26 13.90 -0.72
C SER A 220 17.34 14.00 0.81
N ASP A 221 18.32 13.32 1.41
CA ASP A 221 18.60 13.46 2.85
C ASP A 221 18.90 14.92 3.24
N SER A 222 19.61 15.66 2.38
CA SER A 222 19.87 17.09 2.59
C SER A 222 18.59 17.94 2.56
N ASP A 223 17.65 17.64 1.66
CA ASP A 223 16.37 18.32 1.63
C ASP A 223 15.57 18.05 2.90
N HIS A 224 15.55 16.80 3.38
CA HIS A 224 14.88 16.44 4.63
C HIS A 224 15.41 17.23 5.83
N VAL A 225 16.71 17.46 5.91
CA VAL A 225 17.33 18.30 6.95
C VAL A 225 16.80 19.73 6.86
N VAL A 226 16.77 20.32 5.66
CA VAL A 226 16.26 21.68 5.43
C VAL A 226 14.79 21.79 5.82
N VAL A 227 13.95 20.87 5.34
CA VAL A 227 12.51 20.86 5.67
C VAL A 227 12.31 20.75 7.19
N ASN A 228 13.00 19.83 7.86
CA ASN A 228 12.87 19.64 9.31
C ASN A 228 13.26 20.90 10.10
N ASN A 229 14.33 21.58 9.70
CA ASN A 229 14.74 22.83 10.34
C ASN A 229 13.69 23.92 10.18
N ILE A 230 13.16 24.09 8.97
CA ILE A 230 12.10 25.07 8.69
C ILE A 230 10.84 24.74 9.48
N VAL A 231 10.36 23.49 9.43
CA VAL A 231 9.18 23.05 10.18
C VAL A 231 9.32 23.36 11.67
N LYS A 232 10.50 23.13 12.26
CA LYS A 232 10.75 23.46 13.67
C LYS A 232 10.67 24.96 13.95
N SER A 233 11.20 25.80 13.07
CA SER A 233 11.25 27.27 13.28
C SER A 233 10.00 28.02 12.85
N SER A 234 9.17 27.46 11.96
CA SER A 234 8.02 28.14 11.34
C SER A 234 6.66 27.50 11.60
N THR A 235 6.57 26.50 12.50
CA THR A 235 5.27 25.92 12.89
C THR A 235 4.39 26.97 13.58
N ARG A 236 3.22 27.22 13.00
CA ARG A 236 2.16 28.07 13.58
C ARG A 236 1.23 27.27 14.48
N GLU A 237 0.69 26.17 13.97
CA GLU A 237 -0.33 25.36 14.63
C GLU A 237 -0.01 23.86 14.53
N ARG A 238 -0.52 23.08 15.50
CA ARG A 238 -0.30 21.64 15.59
C ARG A 238 -1.63 20.89 15.71
N PHE A 239 -1.82 19.89 14.84
CA PHE A 239 -2.99 19.03 14.81
C PHE A 239 -2.53 17.57 14.76
N GLY A 240 -2.30 16.95 15.92
CA GLY A 240 -1.76 15.58 15.98
C GLY A 240 -0.37 15.48 15.32
N PRO A 241 -0.18 14.70 14.24
CA PRO A 241 1.07 14.65 13.48
C PRO A 241 1.22 15.80 12.46
N VAL A 242 0.16 16.56 12.20
CA VAL A 242 0.15 17.64 11.21
C VAL A 242 0.64 18.94 11.83
N ARG A 243 1.47 19.67 11.09
CA ARG A 243 2.00 20.99 11.42
C ARG A 243 1.57 21.96 10.33
N SER A 244 0.94 23.07 10.69
CA SER A 244 0.81 24.22 9.79
C SER A 244 2.06 25.07 9.92
N ILE A 245 2.65 25.47 8.81
CA ILE A 245 3.89 26.25 8.78
C ILE A 245 3.70 27.59 8.06
N ASP A 246 4.60 28.56 8.30
CA ASP A 246 4.71 29.72 7.42
C ASP A 246 4.94 29.25 5.97
N ALA A 247 4.23 29.86 5.03
CA ALA A 247 4.35 29.56 3.61
C ALA A 247 5.64 30.14 3.02
N THR A 248 6.80 29.67 3.46
CA THR A 248 8.12 30.14 3.03
C THR A 248 8.89 29.10 2.24
N LEU A 249 8.49 27.84 2.32
CA LEU A 249 9.21 26.72 1.71
C LEU A 249 8.65 26.39 0.33
N VAL A 250 9.29 26.95 -0.69
CA VAL A 250 8.95 26.71 -2.11
C VAL A 250 9.60 25.41 -2.59
N VAL A 251 8.84 24.65 -3.38
CA VAL A 251 9.22 23.37 -3.93
C VAL A 251 8.96 23.30 -5.43
N ASP A 252 9.81 22.55 -6.12
CA ASP A 252 9.60 22.15 -7.50
C ASP A 252 8.84 20.83 -7.50
N MET A 253 7.73 20.80 -8.23
CA MET A 253 6.95 19.59 -8.46
C MET A 253 6.61 19.45 -9.94
N VAL A 254 6.20 18.26 -10.32
CA VAL A 254 5.66 17.94 -11.64
C VAL A 254 4.31 17.28 -11.50
N PHE A 255 3.51 17.32 -12.56
CA PHE A 255 2.25 16.60 -12.65
C PHE A 255 1.97 16.20 -14.10
N THR A 256 1.03 15.27 -14.30
CA THR A 256 0.69 14.73 -15.63
C THR A 256 -0.71 15.10 -16.11
N GLY A 257 -1.58 15.57 -15.20
CA GLY A 257 -2.88 16.09 -15.59
C GLY A 257 -3.66 16.83 -14.52
N LEU A 258 -4.72 17.54 -14.94
CA LEU A 258 -5.68 18.21 -14.06
C LEU A 258 -7.12 17.83 -14.41
N GLU A 259 -7.93 17.66 -13.37
CA GLU A 259 -9.39 17.47 -13.46
C GLU A 259 -10.12 18.53 -12.62
N PRO A 260 -11.29 19.04 -13.06
CA PRO A 260 -12.14 19.88 -12.22
C PRO A 260 -12.59 19.17 -10.94
N SER A 261 -12.63 19.88 -9.81
CA SER A 261 -13.06 19.32 -8.53
C SER A 261 -13.80 20.33 -7.65
N SER A 262 -15.09 20.08 -7.40
CA SER A 262 -15.91 20.89 -6.49
C SER A 262 -15.59 20.69 -5.01
N ARG A 263 -14.89 19.61 -4.65
CA ARG A 263 -14.54 19.26 -3.26
C ARG A 263 -13.26 19.94 -2.77
N ARG A 264 -12.44 20.48 -3.66
CA ARG A 264 -11.12 21.05 -3.34
C ARG A 264 -11.19 22.57 -3.40
N LYS A 265 -10.53 23.25 -2.45
CA LYS A 265 -10.47 24.73 -2.42
C LYS A 265 -9.83 25.32 -3.68
N SER A 266 -8.87 24.59 -4.28
CA SER A 266 -8.26 24.95 -5.56
C SER A 266 -9.19 24.82 -6.77
N GLY A 267 -10.35 24.16 -6.63
CA GLY A 267 -11.19 23.78 -7.77
C GLY A 267 -10.61 22.67 -8.65
N LEU A 268 -9.43 22.11 -8.30
CA LEU A 268 -8.64 21.24 -9.17
C LEU A 268 -8.18 19.98 -8.43
N LYS A 269 -8.28 18.83 -9.08
CA LYS A 269 -7.62 17.57 -8.72
C LYS A 269 -6.40 17.38 -9.63
N VAL A 270 -5.23 17.27 -9.02
CA VAL A 270 -3.96 17.04 -9.74
C VAL A 270 -3.70 15.55 -9.88
N LEU A 271 -3.31 15.12 -11.08
CA LEU A 271 -2.98 13.74 -11.44
C LEU A 271 -1.46 13.60 -11.62
N GLY A 272 -0.91 12.43 -11.23
CA GLY A 272 0.52 12.13 -11.40
C GLY A 272 1.47 13.09 -10.66
N ALA A 273 0.98 13.79 -9.63
CA ALA A 273 1.75 14.82 -8.94
C ALA A 273 2.92 14.20 -8.15
N ARG A 274 4.12 14.75 -8.34
CA ARG A 274 5.33 14.30 -7.66
C ARG A 274 6.23 15.47 -7.29
N LEU A 275 6.86 15.38 -6.14
CA LEU A 275 7.85 16.34 -5.67
C LEU A 275 9.21 16.07 -6.33
N CYS A 276 9.87 17.10 -6.84
CA CYS A 276 11.19 17.00 -7.47
C CYS A 276 12.31 17.44 -6.53
N GLY A 277 12.07 18.47 -5.71
CA GLY A 277 13.07 19.00 -4.79
C GLY A 277 12.63 20.31 -4.16
N LEU A 278 13.49 20.86 -3.31
CA LEU A 278 13.32 22.21 -2.76
C LEU A 278 13.81 23.26 -3.77
N SER A 279 13.21 24.44 -3.75
CA SER A 279 13.64 25.58 -4.55
C SER A 279 14.23 26.68 -3.65
N PRO A 280 15.48 26.53 -3.15
CA PRO A 280 16.03 27.39 -2.10
C PRO A 280 16.18 28.87 -2.51
N THR A 281 16.27 29.15 -3.82
CA THR A 281 16.35 30.51 -4.36
C THR A 281 14.99 31.11 -4.68
N SER A 282 13.90 30.33 -4.60
CA SER A 282 12.54 30.79 -4.93
C SER A 282 11.84 31.38 -3.71
N THR A 283 10.99 32.36 -3.97
CA THR A 283 10.15 33.06 -3.00
C THR A 283 8.67 32.81 -3.28
N LEU A 284 7.79 33.31 -2.41
CA LEU A 284 6.35 33.24 -2.64
C LEU A 284 5.89 33.86 -3.96
N HIS A 285 6.63 34.82 -4.51
CA HIS A 285 6.31 35.42 -5.81
C HIS A 285 6.52 34.45 -6.97
N ASP A 286 7.42 33.47 -6.82
CA ASP A 286 7.72 32.45 -7.84
C ASP A 286 6.74 31.26 -7.80
N VAL A 287 5.91 31.17 -6.76
CA VAL A 287 4.85 30.16 -6.65
C VAL A 287 3.80 30.46 -7.69
N ALA A 288 3.37 29.46 -8.48
CA ALA A 288 2.35 29.65 -9.49
C ALA A 288 1.00 30.06 -8.89
N THR A 289 0.16 30.70 -9.69
CA THR A 289 -1.24 30.96 -9.34
C THR A 289 -2.17 29.83 -9.83
N ILE A 290 -3.33 29.69 -9.20
CA ILE A 290 -4.38 28.77 -9.68
C ILE A 290 -4.83 29.16 -11.09
N GLU A 291 -4.93 30.47 -11.34
CA GLU A 291 -5.35 31.02 -12.62
C GLU A 291 -4.32 30.73 -13.73
N GLU A 292 -3.01 30.87 -13.45
CA GLU A 292 -1.92 30.46 -14.35
C GLU A 292 -1.97 28.96 -14.65
N LEU A 293 -2.15 28.13 -13.62
CA LEU A 293 -2.22 26.67 -13.76
C LEU A 293 -3.41 26.26 -14.64
N GLN A 294 -4.58 26.87 -14.45
CA GLN A 294 -5.77 26.62 -15.27
C GLN A 294 -5.58 27.08 -16.72
N SER A 295 -5.02 28.27 -16.92
CA SER A 295 -4.74 28.79 -18.26
C SER A 295 -3.80 27.86 -19.03
N MET A 296 -2.67 27.51 -18.41
CA MET A 296 -1.69 26.59 -19.00
C MET A 296 -2.33 25.25 -19.37
N TRP A 297 -3.18 24.68 -18.48
CA TRP A 297 -3.82 23.40 -18.75
C TRP A 297 -4.85 23.46 -19.89
N ASN A 298 -5.59 24.57 -20.00
CA ASN A 298 -6.51 24.78 -21.10
C ASN A 298 -5.78 24.88 -22.45
N ASP A 299 -4.60 25.48 -22.47
CA ASP A 299 -3.75 25.56 -23.66
C ASP A 299 -3.26 24.17 -24.08
N VAL A 300 -2.80 23.37 -23.11
CA VAL A 300 -2.40 21.96 -23.33
C VAL A 300 -3.56 21.14 -23.92
N LEU A 301 -4.76 21.24 -23.32
CA LEU A 301 -5.95 20.53 -23.82
C LEU A 301 -6.35 20.97 -25.23
N SER A 302 -6.12 22.24 -25.58
CA SER A 302 -6.42 22.78 -26.90
C SER A 302 -5.45 22.23 -27.96
N GLN A 303 -4.16 22.14 -27.62
CA GLN A 303 -3.13 21.55 -28.51
C GLN A 303 -3.35 20.05 -28.72
N GLN A 304 -3.71 19.30 -27.69
CA GLN A 304 -4.01 17.87 -27.81
C GLN A 304 -5.24 17.62 -28.71
N ARG A 305 -6.31 18.42 -28.57
CA ARG A 305 -7.50 18.32 -29.44
C ARG A 305 -7.22 18.66 -30.90
N SER A 306 -6.29 19.57 -31.19
CA SER A 306 -5.87 19.87 -32.56
C SER A 306 -4.98 18.78 -33.18
N SER A 307 -4.28 18.00 -32.36
CA SER A 307 -3.38 16.92 -32.79
C SER A 307 -4.13 15.64 -33.20
N ASP A 308 -5.33 15.42 -32.63
CA ASP A 308 -6.16 14.24 -32.89
C ASP A 308 -7.02 14.35 -34.18
N VAL A 309 -7.01 15.48 -34.88
CA VAL A 309 -7.74 15.67 -36.15
C VAL A 309 -6.85 15.28 -37.34
N VAL A 310 -6.76 13.97 -37.61
CA VAL A 310 -6.31 13.46 -38.92
C VAL A 310 -7.51 13.49 -39.88
N PRO A 311 -7.46 14.16 -41.06
CA PRO A 311 -8.56 14.11 -42.01
C PRO A 311 -8.65 12.72 -42.62
N SER A 312 -9.75 12.02 -42.35
CA SER A 312 -10.12 10.80 -43.08
C SER A 312 -10.74 11.18 -44.43
N GLU A 313 -9.91 11.56 -45.41
CA GLU A 313 -10.30 11.47 -46.82
C GLU A 313 -9.95 10.07 -47.32
N ARG A 314 -10.89 9.13 -47.17
CA ARG A 314 -10.93 7.95 -48.03
C ARG A 314 -11.89 8.22 -49.17
N THR A 315 -11.34 8.70 -50.27
CA THR A 315 -11.95 8.63 -51.59
C THR A 315 -12.24 7.15 -51.91
N LEU A 316 -13.51 6.79 -52.03
CA LEU A 316 -13.92 5.48 -52.54
C LEU A 316 -13.69 5.46 -54.06
N PRO A 317 -13.04 4.42 -54.64
CA PRO A 317 -13.06 4.25 -56.08
C PRO A 317 -14.42 3.70 -56.50
N GLU A 318 -15.10 4.45 -57.38
CA GLU A 318 -16.14 3.87 -58.23
C GLU A 318 -15.51 2.80 -59.11
N HIS A 319 -16.12 1.62 -59.14
CA HIS A 319 -15.80 0.59 -60.12
C HIS A 319 -17.04 0.23 -60.94
N PRO A 320 -16.84 -0.13 -62.22
CA PRO A 320 -17.78 0.05 -63.34
C PRO A 320 -18.90 -0.98 -63.44
#